data_AF-A0A424HWA9-F1
#
_entry.id   AF-A0A424HWA9-F1
#
_cell.length_a   1.000
_cell.length_b   1.000
_cell.length_c   1.000
_cell.angle_alpha   90.00
_cell.angle_beta   90.00
_cell.angle_gamma   90.00
#
_symmetry.space_group_name_H-M   'P 1'
#
loop_
_entity.id
_entity.type
_entity.pdbx_description
1 polymer ?
#
loop_
_entity_poly.entity_id
_entity_poly.type
_entity_poly.pdbx_seq_one_letter_code
_entity_poly.pdbx_strand_id
1 'polypeptide(L)'
;MINGDTPNNLLDSAEPDLRANRLVLRVSPSGWRALSADSRQQQAETWQSIAEDLGYGALMLVDDEDRSLARSARVGDGMILFEIEVSG
;
A
#
# COMPACT_ATOMS: atom_id res chain seq x y z
N MET A 1 14.88 -2.28 -7.73
CA MET A 1 13.86 -3.34 -7.93
C MET A 1 13.24 -3.56 -6.57
N ILE A 2 11.94 -3.30 -6.39
CA ILE A 2 11.25 -3.72 -5.15
C ILE A 2 11.21 -5.24 -5.23
N ASN A 3 12.20 -5.91 -4.64
CA ASN A 3 12.17 -7.36 -4.49
C ASN A 3 11.08 -7.66 -3.46
N GLY A 4 10.11 -8.47 -3.89
CA GLY A 4 8.91 -8.84 -3.16
C GLY A 4 9.17 -9.73 -1.94
N ASP A 5 9.93 -9.22 -0.98
CA ASP A 5 10.01 -9.82 0.36
C ASP A 5 8.82 -9.37 1.23
N THR A 6 7.65 -9.32 0.59
CA THR A 6 6.37 -9.14 1.26
C THR A 6 5.87 -10.52 1.63
N PRO A 7 5.44 -10.76 2.88
CA PRO A 7 4.93 -12.06 3.27
C PRO A 7 3.80 -12.49 2.32
N ASN A 8 3.87 -13.72 1.79
CA ASN A 8 2.73 -14.45 1.22
C ASN A 8 2.06 -13.89 -0.05
N ASN A 9 2.78 -13.46 -1.10
CA ASN A 9 2.17 -13.00 -2.36
C ASN A 9 1.18 -11.82 -2.16
N LEU A 10 1.50 -10.92 -1.24
CA LEU A 10 0.62 -9.80 -0.90
C LEU A 10 0.56 -8.74 -2.00
N LEU A 11 1.61 -8.59 -2.80
CA LEU A 11 1.72 -7.57 -3.85
C LEU A 11 1.45 -8.20 -5.23
N ASP A 12 0.40 -7.74 -5.90
CA ASP A 12 0.01 -8.20 -7.23
C ASP A 12 0.68 -7.38 -8.34
N SER A 13 0.71 -6.04 -8.20
CA SER A 13 1.41 -5.15 -9.12
C SER A 13 1.90 -3.87 -8.45
N ALA A 14 2.89 -3.24 -9.08
CA ALA A 14 3.41 -1.94 -8.69
C ALA A 14 3.51 -1.06 -9.95
N GLU A 15 2.71 -0.01 -10.01
CA GLU A 15 2.56 0.84 -11.19
C GLU A 15 2.78 2.32 -10.86
N PRO A 16 3.56 3.05 -11.67
CA PRO A 16 3.76 4.48 -11.47
C PRO A 16 2.58 5.30 -11.99
N ASP A 17 2.02 6.18 -11.15
CA ASP A 17 1.23 7.32 -11.58
C ASP A 17 2.13 8.56 -11.67
N LEU A 18 2.72 8.74 -12.84
CA LEU A 18 3.67 9.83 -13.11
C LEU A 18 3.02 11.21 -13.02
N ARG A 19 1.70 11.33 -13.28
CA ARG A 19 1.00 12.62 -13.20
C ARG A 19 0.89 13.09 -11.76
N ALA A 20 0.73 12.15 -10.83
CA ALA A 20 0.62 12.44 -9.41
C ALA A 20 1.94 12.24 -8.64
N ASN A 21 3.04 11.92 -9.32
CA ASN A 21 4.31 11.51 -8.73
C ASN A 21 4.12 10.46 -7.60
N ARG A 22 3.34 9.42 -7.90
CA ARG A 22 2.87 8.44 -6.90
C ARG A 22 3.13 7.01 -7.38
N LEU A 23 3.52 6.14 -6.46
CA LEU A 23 3.49 4.70 -6.68
C LEU A 23 2.12 4.13 -6.27
N VAL A 24 1.52 3.33 -7.14
CA VAL A 24 0.30 2.57 -6.84
C VAL A 24 0.67 1.11 -6.70
N LEU A 25 0.38 0.54 -5.53
CA LEU A 25 0.55 -0.89 -5.26
C LEU A 25 -0.82 -1.56 -5.25
N ARG A 26 -1.01 -2.54 -6.12
CA ARG A 26 -2.17 -3.43 -6.06
C ARG A 26 -1.83 -4.59 -5.14
N VAL A 27 -2.65 -4.80 -4.12
CA VAL A 27 -2.41 -5.84 -3.12
C VAL A 27 -3.54 -6.85 -3.10
N SER A 28 -3.18 -8.11 -2.84
CA SER A 28 -4.13 -9.19 -2.69
C SER A 28 -5.14 -8.87 -1.57
N PRO A 29 -6.44 -8.80 -1.86
CA PRO A 29 -7.44 -8.44 -0.84
C PRO A 29 -7.49 -9.44 0.30
N SER A 30 -7.38 -10.73 -0.01
CA SER A 30 -7.39 -11.82 0.98
C SER A 30 -6.11 -11.82 1.82
N GLY A 31 -4.94 -11.63 1.19
CA GLY A 31 -3.67 -11.50 1.89
C GLY A 31 -3.66 -10.29 2.83
N TRP A 32 -4.15 -9.14 2.36
CA TRP A 32 -4.20 -7.90 3.14
C TRP A 32 -5.15 -8.02 4.34
N ARG A 33 -6.33 -8.62 4.15
CA ARG A 33 -7.32 -8.84 5.22
C ARG A 33 -6.88 -9.87 6.25
N ALA A 34 -5.99 -10.80 5.88
CA ALA A 34 -5.46 -11.79 6.81
C ALA A 34 -4.43 -11.20 7.81
N LEU A 35 -3.87 -10.02 7.51
CA LEU A 35 -2.96 -9.32 8.41
C LEU A 35 -3.71 -8.63 9.56
N SER A 36 -3.10 -8.60 10.74
CA SER A 36 -3.59 -7.77 11.85
C SER A 36 -3.54 -6.28 11.47
N ALA A 37 -4.22 -5.42 12.24
CA ALA A 37 -4.16 -3.97 12.02
C ALA A 37 -2.71 -3.45 12.11
N ASP A 38 -1.96 -3.86 13.14
CA ASP A 38 -0.56 -3.46 13.32
C ASP A 38 0.34 -3.95 12.18
N SER A 39 0.14 -5.19 11.72
CA SER A 39 0.90 -5.72 10.58
C SER A 39 0.59 -4.99 9.27
N ARG A 40 -0.66 -4.58 9.06
CA ARG A 40 -1.03 -3.75 7.90
C ARG A 40 -0.36 -2.38 7.98
N GLN A 41 -0.37 -1.74 9.14
CA GLN A 41 0.26 -0.44 9.33
C GLN A 41 1.77 -0.53 9.04
N GLN A 42 2.45 -1.49 9.66
CA GLN A 42 3.89 -1.70 9.49
C GLN A 42 4.27 -1.98 8.02
N GLN A 43 3.46 -2.79 7.33
CA GLN A 43 3.69 -3.12 5.93
C GLN A 43 3.48 -1.91 5.02
N ALA A 44 2.43 -1.10 5.27
CA ALA A 44 2.18 0.13 4.53
C ALA A 44 3.32 1.14 4.68
N GLU A 45 3.82 1.34 5.90
CA GLU A 45 4.97 2.22 6.19
C GLU A 45 6.25 1.71 5.54
N THR A 46 6.47 0.39 5.54
CA THR A 46 7.63 -0.22 4.85
C THR A 46 7.59 0.09 3.35
N TRP A 47 6.42 -0.07 2.71
CA TRP A 47 6.27 0.27 1.30
C TRP A 47 6.35 1.77 1.05
N GLN A 48 5.91 2.62 1.98
CA GLN A 48 6.06 4.06 1.87
C GLN A 48 7.54 4.44 1.78
N SER A 49 8.36 3.94 2.71
CA SER A 49 9.81 4.18 2.69
C SER A 49 10.44 3.73 1.37
N ILE A 50 10.02 2.57 0.85
CA ILE A 50 10.50 2.07 -0.45
C ILE A 50 10.07 2.99 -1.60
N ALA A 51 8.85 3.51 -1.60
CA ALA A 51 8.37 4.43 -2.63
C ALA A 51 9.16 5.75 -2.61
N GLU A 52 9.45 6.26 -1.41
CA GLU A 52 10.26 7.47 -1.19
C GLU A 52 11.71 7.27 -1.67
N ASP A 53 12.32 6.13 -1.35
CA ASP A 53 13.67 5.77 -1.83
C ASP A 53 13.75 5.66 -3.36
N LEU A 54 12.64 5.33 -4.02
CA LEU A 54 12.51 5.30 -5.48
C LEU A 54 12.20 6.68 -6.11
N GLY A 55 11.99 7.71 -5.28
CA GLY A 55 11.74 9.09 -5.71
C GLY A 55 10.27 9.46 -5.90
N TYR A 56 9.33 8.59 -5.51
CA TYR A 56 7.91 8.93 -5.52
C TYR A 56 7.57 9.81 -4.33
N GLY A 57 6.71 10.81 -4.54
CA GLY A 57 6.26 11.72 -3.49
C GLY A 57 5.07 11.19 -2.68
N ALA A 58 4.50 10.06 -3.09
CA ALA A 58 3.38 9.43 -2.40
C ALA A 58 3.26 7.94 -2.75
N LEU A 59 2.57 7.22 -1.86
CA LEU A 59 2.14 5.84 -2.04
C LEU A 59 0.62 5.73 -1.94
N MET A 60 0.02 4.84 -2.74
CA MET A 60 -1.35 4.39 -2.59
C MET A 60 -1.42 2.87 -2.72
N LEU A 61 -2.17 2.25 -1.81
CA LEU A 61 -2.51 0.83 -1.86
C LEU A 61 -3.95 0.70 -2.35
N VAL A 62 -4.17 -0.20 -3.30
CA VAL A 62 -5.49 -0.54 -3.82
C VAL A 62 -5.71 -2.06 -3.81
N ASP A 63 -6.96 -2.48 -3.71
CA ASP A 63 -7.35 -3.87 -3.94
C ASP A 63 -7.50 -4.17 -5.45
N ASP A 64 -7.97 -5.37 -5.81
CA ASP A 64 -8.20 -5.80 -7.19
C ASP A 64 -9.35 -5.05 -7.90
N GLU A 65 -10.18 -4.34 -7.14
CA GLU A 65 -11.29 -3.52 -7.62
C GLU A 65 -10.96 -2.01 -7.60
N ASP A 66 -9.67 -1.65 -7.47
CA ASP A 66 -9.18 -0.26 -7.39
C ASP A 66 -9.68 0.51 -6.15
N ARG A 67 -10.19 -0.16 -5.12
CA ARG A 67 -10.60 0.50 -3.88
C ARG A 67 -9.37 0.80 -3.04
N SER A 68 -9.31 2.02 -2.51
CA SER A 68 -8.16 2.42 -1.70
C SER A 68 -8.16 1.73 -0.35
N LEU A 69 -7.04 1.07 -0.03
CA LEU A 69 -6.80 0.38 1.23
C LEU A 69 -5.92 1.22 2.17
N ALA A 70 -4.99 1.98 1.60
CA ALA A 70 -4.19 2.95 2.33
C ALA A 70 -3.60 4.00 1.38
N ARG A 71 -3.13 5.12 1.95
CA ARG A 71 -2.36 6.13 1.23
C ARG A 71 -1.40 6.88 2.16
N SER A 72 -0.37 7.50 1.60
CA SER A 72 0.45 8.46 2.34
C SER A 72 -0.40 9.59 2.91
N ALA A 73 -0.06 10.05 4.11
CA ALA A 73 -0.59 11.28 4.68
C ALA A 73 -0.25 12.47 3.76
N ARG A 74 -1.16 13.44 3.67
CA ARG A 74 -0.90 14.67 2.88
C ARG A 74 -0.07 15.69 3.66
N VAL A 75 -0.07 15.59 4.98
CA VAL A 75 0.63 16.48 5.91
C VAL A 75 1.17 15.61 7.03
N GLY A 76 2.47 15.73 7.31
CA GLY A 76 3.19 14.82 8.21
C GLY A 76 3.61 13.53 7.53
N ASP A 77 4.30 12.67 8.29
CA ASP A 77 4.83 11.40 7.81
C ASP A 77 3.87 10.25 8.11
N GLY A 78 3.93 9.18 7.32
CA GLY A 78 3.20 7.94 7.56
C GLY A 78 2.02 7.66 6.61
N MET A 79 1.38 6.52 6.87
CA MET A 79 0.28 5.98 6.07
C MET A 79 -1.06 6.08 6.80
N ILE A 80 -2.09 6.50 6.06
CA ILE A 80 -3.49 6.45 6.47
C ILE A 80 -4.08 5.16 5.91
N LEU A 81 -4.50 4.25 6.79
CA LEU A 81 -5.21 3.03 6.41
C LEU A 81 -6.71 3.28 6.43
N PHE A 82 -7.41 2.72 5.45
CA PHE A 82 -8.86 2.74 5.41
C PHE A 82 -9.41 1.48 6.07
N GLU A 83 -10.43 1.63 6.90
CA GLU A 83 -11.13 0.48 7.46
C GLU A 83 -11.78 -0.30 6.33
N ILE A 84 -11.56 -1.61 6.37
CA ILE A 84 -12.21 -2.54 5.45
C ILE A 84 -13.45 -2.98 6.20
N GLU A 85 -14.61 -2.40 5.87
CA GLU A 85 -15.87 -2.92 6.40
C GLU A 85 -16.01 -4.38 5.94
N VAL A 86 -15.97 -5.31 6.90
CA VAL A 86 -16.34 -6.69 6.63
C VAL A 86 -17.86 -6.70 6.52
N SER A 87 -18.37 -6.60 5.30
CA SER A 87 -19.75 -7.00 5.04
C SER A 87 -19.81 -8.52 5.26
N GLY A 88 -20.40 -8.92 6.39
CA GLY A 88 -20.60 -10.32 6.77
C GLY A 88 -21.68 -11.02 5.96
#